data_AF-A0A2S6M8N4-F1
#
_entry.id   AF-A0A2S6M8N4-F1
#
_cell.length_a   1.000
_cell.length_b   1.000
_cell.length_c   1.000
_cell.angle_alpha   90.00
_cell.angle_beta   90.00
_cell.angle_gamma   90.00
#
_symmetry.space_group_name_H-M   'P 1'
#
loop_
_entity.id
_entity.type
_entity.pdbx_description
1 polymer ?
#
loop_
_entity_poly.entity_id
_entity_poly.type
_entity_poly.pdbx_seq_one_letter_code
_entity_poly.pdbx_strand_id
1 'polypeptide(L)'
;MKSLKLIGLAFGASIALSSAAFAQDVTVAVAGPMTGGESAFGRQMKNGAEMAVADINAAGGVNGKKLALSVEDDACDPKQA
;
A
#
# COMPACT_ATOMS: atom_id res chain seq x y z
N MET A 1 -18.57 -11.58 42.45
CA MET A 1 -19.16 -10.79 41.34
C MET A 1 -18.31 -9.58 40.92
N LYS A 2 -17.71 -8.80 41.83
CA LYS A 2 -16.82 -7.67 41.47
C LYS A 2 -15.52 -8.11 40.76
N SER A 3 -14.90 -9.19 41.23
CA SER A 3 -13.70 -9.79 40.63
C SER A 3 -13.92 -10.30 39.19
N LEU A 4 -15.09 -10.89 38.91
CA LEU A 4 -15.45 -11.38 37.58
C LEU A 4 -15.65 -10.22 36.56
N LYS A 5 -16.17 -9.08 37.03
CA LYS A 5 -16.29 -7.86 36.22
C LYS A 5 -14.94 -7.22 35.90
N LEU A 6 -14.00 -7.24 36.86
CA LEU A 6 -12.63 -6.74 36.63
C LEU A 6 -11.85 -7.61 35.63
N ILE A 7 -12.00 -8.94 35.68
CA ILE A 7 -11.34 -9.85 34.74
C ILE A 7 -11.91 -9.67 33.33
N GLY A 8 -13.23 -9.54 33.18
CA GLY A 8 -13.87 -9.26 31.88
C GLY A 8 -13.43 -7.92 31.27
N LEU A 9 -13.26 -6.88 32.10
CA LEU A 9 -12.77 -5.57 31.65
C LEU A 9 -11.29 -5.63 31.22
N ALA A 10 -10.45 -6.37 31.94
CA ALA A 10 -9.03 -6.53 31.61
C ALA A 10 -8.82 -7.35 30.32
N PHE A 11 -9.64 -8.38 30.08
CA PHE A 11 -9.59 -9.19 28.87
C PHE A 11 -10.10 -8.41 27.63
N GLY A 12 -11.17 -7.61 27.79
CA GLY A 12 -11.64 -6.72 26.72
C GLY A 12 -10.63 -5.64 26.34
N ALA A 13 -9.92 -5.08 27.32
CA ALA A 13 -8.89 -4.06 27.08
C ALA A 13 -7.64 -4.62 26.35
N SER A 14 -7.28 -5.88 26.58
CA SER A 14 -6.13 -6.52 25.93
C SER A 14 -6.40 -6.92 24.48
N ILE A 15 -7.65 -7.24 24.13
CA ILE A 15 -8.08 -7.44 22.72
C ILE A 15 -8.13 -6.09 21.98
N ALA A 16 -8.55 -5.02 22.65
CA ALA A 16 -8.59 -3.69 22.05
C ALA A 16 -7.19 -3.11 21.75
N LEU A 17 -6.15 -3.53 22.48
CA LEU A 17 -4.76 -3.08 22.26
C LEU A 17 -3.97 -3.93 21.25
N SER A 18 -4.47 -5.08 20.81
CA SER A 18 -3.75 -5.98 19.91
C SER A 18 -3.94 -5.68 18.42
N SER A 19 -4.73 -4.67 18.06
CA SER A 19 -5.12 -4.40 16.66
C SER A 19 -4.41 -3.23 15.97
N ALA A 20 -3.25 -2.75 16.46
CA ALA A 20 -2.53 -1.65 15.82
C ALA A 20 -1.02 -1.92 15.68
N ALA A 21 -0.65 -3.07 15.12
CA ALA A 21 0.64 -3.16 14.45
C ALA A 21 0.54 -2.32 13.17
N PHE A 22 1.06 -1.09 13.19
CA PHE A 22 1.21 -0.26 11.99
C PHE A 22 2.20 -0.95 11.04
N ALA A 23 1.68 -1.82 10.20
CA ALA A 23 2.47 -2.51 9.20
C ALA A 23 3.01 -1.46 8.21
N GLN A 24 4.32 -1.28 8.17
CA GLN A 24 4.98 -0.39 7.21
C GLN A 24 4.54 -0.75 5.79
N ASP A 25 4.13 0.25 5.00
CA ASP A 25 3.71 0.09 3.61
C ASP A 25 4.82 -0.54 2.77
N VAL A 26 4.43 -1.35 1.79
CA VAL A 26 5.34 -1.90 0.79
C VAL A 26 5.36 -0.96 -0.40
N THR A 27 6.48 -0.27 -0.60
CA THR A 27 6.65 0.59 -1.76
C THR A 27 6.88 -0.24 -3.01
N VAL A 28 6.11 0.03 -4.06
CA VAL A 28 6.26 -0.49 -5.41
C VAL A 28 6.44 0.68 -6.37
N ALA A 29 7.28 0.55 -7.37
CA ALA A 29 7.53 1.59 -8.36
C ALA A 29 7.04 1.16 -9.74
N VAL A 30 6.48 2.11 -10.50
CA VAL A 30 6.30 2.00 -11.94
C VAL A 30 7.18 3.05 -12.61
N ALA A 31 8.17 2.58 -13.36
CA ALA A 31 9.04 3.42 -14.19
C ALA A 31 8.61 3.28 -15.65
N GLY A 32 8.54 4.39 -16.36
CA GLY A 32 8.25 4.43 -17.79
C GLY A 32 8.32 5.86 -18.33
N PRO A 33 8.10 6.06 -19.63
CA PRO A 33 8.19 7.38 -20.24
C PRO A 33 6.93 8.18 -19.87
N MET A 34 6.94 8.88 -18.75
CA MET A 34 5.82 9.73 -18.31
C MET A 34 5.79 11.02 -19.13
N THR A 35 6.94 11.44 -19.64
CA THR A 35 7.10 12.59 -20.53
C THR A 35 7.66 12.18 -21.91
N GLY A 36 7.80 13.14 -22.82
CA GLY A 36 8.32 12.91 -24.17
C GLY A 36 7.32 12.29 -25.15
N GLY A 37 7.83 11.83 -26.31
CA GLY A 37 7.02 11.32 -27.43
C GLY A 37 6.21 10.06 -27.08
N GLU A 38 6.75 9.23 -26.18
CA GLU A 38 6.12 7.98 -25.73
C GLU A 38 5.24 8.16 -24.48
N SER A 39 4.96 9.41 -24.07
CA SER A 39 4.19 9.72 -22.85
C SER A 39 2.80 9.09 -22.79
N ALA A 40 2.18 8.81 -23.95
CA ALA A 40 0.91 8.11 -24.01
C ALA A 40 0.99 6.67 -23.48
N PHE A 41 2.15 6.02 -23.68
CA PHE A 41 2.41 4.69 -23.15
C PHE A 41 2.68 4.74 -21.65
N GLY A 42 3.55 5.65 -21.17
CA GLY A 42 3.79 5.80 -19.73
C GLY A 42 2.54 6.17 -18.93
N ARG A 43 1.64 7.01 -19.49
CA ARG A 43 0.33 7.27 -18.87
C ARG A 43 -0.53 6.02 -18.74
N GLN A 44 -0.52 5.13 -19.74
CA GLN A 44 -1.24 3.85 -19.65
C GLN A 44 -0.64 2.95 -18.56
N MET A 45 0.69 2.88 -18.47
CA MET A 45 1.38 2.15 -17.41
C MET A 45 1.03 2.67 -16.02
N LYS A 46 1.11 3.99 -15.82
CA LYS A 46 0.72 4.66 -14.57
C LYS A 46 -0.71 4.32 -14.17
N ASN A 47 -1.66 4.49 -15.09
CA ASN A 47 -3.08 4.24 -14.81
C ASN A 47 -3.33 2.76 -14.44
N GLY A 48 -2.66 1.83 -15.14
CA GLY A 48 -2.73 0.40 -14.82
C GLY A 48 -2.16 0.07 -13.44
N ALA A 49 -1.02 0.66 -13.09
CA ALA A 49 -0.40 0.49 -11.79
C ALA A 49 -1.27 1.07 -10.65
N GLU A 50 -1.85 2.25 -10.85
CA GLU A 50 -2.78 2.87 -9.90
C GLU A 50 -4.02 1.99 -9.65
N MET A 51 -4.62 1.44 -10.71
CA MET A 51 -5.75 0.50 -10.58
C MET A 51 -5.34 -0.77 -9.83
N ALA A 52 -4.23 -1.40 -10.20
CA ALA A 52 -3.77 -2.63 -9.56
C ALA A 52 -3.47 -2.42 -8.06
N VAL A 53 -2.81 -1.32 -7.71
CA VAL A 53 -2.51 -0.97 -6.31
C VAL A 53 -3.80 -0.73 -5.53
N ALA A 54 -4.77 -0.03 -6.12
CA ALA A 54 -6.08 0.20 -5.49
C ALA A 54 -6.81 -1.13 -5.21
N ASP A 55 -6.85 -2.03 -6.20
CA ASP A 55 -7.53 -3.32 -6.08
C ASP A 55 -6.85 -4.23 -5.04
N ILE A 56 -5.51 -4.31 -5.06
CA ILE A 56 -4.75 -5.09 -4.08
C ILE A 56 -4.96 -4.53 -2.67
N ASN A 57 -4.91 -3.20 -2.52
CA ASN A 57 -5.15 -2.58 -1.23
C ASN A 57 -6.59 -2.79 -0.75
N ALA A 58 -7.59 -2.75 -1.64
CA ALA A 58 -8.97 -3.08 -1.31
C ALA A 58 -9.13 -4.54 -0.86
N ALA A 59 -8.36 -5.47 -1.45
CA ALA A 59 -8.33 -6.88 -1.07
C ALA A 59 -7.57 -7.20 0.23
N GLY A 60 -7.03 -6.18 0.92
CA GLY A 60 -6.30 -6.35 2.19
C GLY A 60 -4.79 -6.17 2.09
N GLY A 61 -4.27 -5.83 0.91
CA GLY A 61 -2.85 -5.61 0.69
C GLY A 61 -2.06 -6.93 0.51
N VAL A 62 -0.74 -6.85 0.65
CA VAL A 62 0.16 -8.00 0.53
C VAL A 62 0.74 -8.31 1.90
N ASN A 63 0.54 -9.54 2.40
CA ASN A 63 0.97 -9.96 3.74
C ASN A 63 0.48 -9.02 4.87
N GLY A 64 -0.74 -8.47 4.71
CA GLY A 64 -1.34 -7.52 5.65
C GLY A 64 -0.75 -6.09 5.59
N LYS A 65 0.09 -5.79 4.60
CA LYS A 65 0.66 -4.46 4.35
C LYS A 65 0.02 -3.82 3.13
N LYS A 66 -0.24 -2.51 3.18
CA LYS A 66 -0.70 -1.76 2.01
C LYS A 66 0.47 -1.51 1.06
N LEU A 67 0.16 -1.41 -0.22
CA LEU A 67 1.07 -0.99 -1.26
C LEU A 67 1.06 0.54 -1.36
N ALA A 68 2.25 1.14 -1.47
CA ALA A 68 2.44 2.53 -1.83
C ALA A 68 3.07 2.59 -3.24
N LEU A 69 2.45 3.32 -4.18
CA LEU A 69 2.95 3.44 -5.54
C LEU A 69 3.86 4.66 -5.69
N SER A 70 5.09 4.44 -6.16
CA SER A 70 5.97 5.47 -6.71
C SER A 70 5.87 5.45 -8.23
N VAL A 71 5.83 6.63 -8.86
CA VAL A 71 5.80 6.76 -10.32
C VAL A 71 7.06 7.52 -10.71
N GLU A 72 7.92 6.89 -11.48
CA GLU A 72 9.18 7.46 -11.95
C GLU A 72 9.13 7.67 -13.46
N ASP A 73 9.73 8.75 -13.94
CA ASP A 73 9.86 9.06 -15.36
C ASP A 73 11.27 8.73 -15.84
N ASP A 74 11.38 7.72 -16.71
CA ASP A 74 12.66 7.35 -17.33
C ASP A 74 12.87 8.01 -18.70
N ALA A 75 11.85 8.69 -19.24
CA ALA A 75 11.85 9.33 -20.57
C ALA A 75 12.36 8.43 -21.73
N CYS A 76 12.35 7.10 -21.56
CA CYS A 76 13.01 6.14 -22.46
C CYS A 76 14.53 6.40 -22.64
N ASP A 77 15.17 7.04 -21.65
CA ASP A 77 16.61 7.25 -21.57
C ASP A 77 17.24 6.18 -20.64
N PRO A 78 18.14 5.32 -21.15
CA PRO A 78 18.80 4.29 -20.34
C PRO A 78 19.57 4.82 -19.12
N LYS A 79 19.89 6.11 -19.07
CA LYS A 79 20.56 6.73 -17.91
C LYS A 79 19.61 7.07 -16.76
N GLN A 80 18.30 7.04 -17.01
CA GLN A 80 17.26 7.47 -16.08
C GLN A 80 16.37 6.29 -15.61
N ALA A 81 16.60 5.09 -16.15
CA ALA A 81 15.89 3.85 -15.82
C ALA A 81 16.51 3.07 -14.64
#